data_AF-A0A0P6J8T5-F1
#
_entry.id   AF-A0A0P6J8T5-F1
#
_cell.length_a   1.000
_cell.length_b   1.000
_cell.length_c   1.000
_cell.angle_alpha   90.00
_cell.angle_beta   90.00
_cell.angle_gamma   90.00
#
_symmetry.space_group_name_H-M   'P 1'
#
loop_
_entity.id
_entity.type
_entity.pdbx_description
1 polymer ?
#
loop_
_entity_poly.entity_id
_entity_poly.type
_entity_poly.pdbx_seq_one_letter_code
_entity_poly.pdbx_strand_id
1 'polypeptide(L)'
;MISPDPRRFLGLARRAESYEAKCERRQEARESRRCRPNVTMCRQAGRVLRTQQREQVRSARQLQFFRRRNLEAEETGQAQRLWAREQGPCRRAGRTAVFEESRSYSRRTTSPAQQVTGTSSEAFPIQGRPPSSVHRDLADLCSSQAGALLPRDSPIKRPPKRHCGTQTKADDTQPAIKNDASLQTNSGVAVLDKEIIQLSEYLKEALQRELVLKQKMVILQDLLSTLIQASDSSWKGQLNEDKLKGRLRSLENQLYACTQKYSPWGMKKVLLEMEDQKNSYEQKAKESLQKVLEEKMGAEQQLQSTQRALGLAEQKCEEWRSQYEALKEDWRTLGAQHRELESQLHGLRSKLQGADSRDAQMNQALRLLENEHQELQAKIECLQGDQDLYNSDSRDLQDQLKRSEEEKLALVTRVQQLQSLLQNQSSQLHEQEKLLQKDQALPVWTPKPSPEVEPESTGKDKDWDLRDQLQKKTLQLRAKEQECTELHSELDNLRGEYLSCLHKLQRCREELNHSLQLPPRRRCGRWLPMLMVVIAAALAVFLANKDSLMI
;
A
#
# COMPACT_ATOMS: atom_id res chain seq x y z
N MET A 1 23.81 -54.58 -74.50
CA MET A 1 24.23 -54.04 -73.19
C MET A 1 23.17 -53.07 -72.70
N ILE A 2 22.35 -53.49 -71.74
CA ILE A 2 21.43 -52.60 -71.01
C ILE A 2 21.56 -53.00 -69.55
N SER A 3 22.12 -52.10 -68.75
CA SER A 3 22.30 -52.27 -67.30
C SER A 3 20.93 -52.19 -66.61
N PRO A 4 20.56 -53.11 -65.70
CA PRO A 4 19.30 -53.00 -64.98
C PRO A 4 19.40 -52.03 -63.79
N ASP A 5 18.39 -51.18 -63.71
CA ASP A 5 18.13 -50.09 -62.76
C ASP A 5 17.98 -50.59 -61.30
N PRO A 6 18.62 -49.98 -60.27
CA PRO A 6 18.64 -50.50 -58.89
C PRO A 6 17.30 -50.45 -58.14
N ARG A 7 16.25 -49.87 -58.72
CA ARG A 7 15.01 -49.54 -58.00
C ARG A 7 14.05 -50.71 -57.79
N ARG A 8 14.28 -51.88 -58.39
CA ARG A 8 13.38 -53.05 -58.24
C ARG A 8 13.63 -53.91 -56.98
N PHE A 9 14.67 -53.67 -56.20
CA PHE A 9 14.99 -54.50 -55.02
C PHE A 9 14.50 -53.96 -53.66
N LEU A 10 13.98 -52.72 -53.58
CA LEU A 10 13.50 -52.14 -52.32
C LEU A 10 12.11 -52.63 -51.89
N GLY A 11 11.32 -53.21 -52.80
CA GLY A 11 9.98 -53.72 -52.50
C GLY A 11 9.97 -55.11 -51.85
N LEU A 12 10.96 -55.95 -52.16
CA LEU A 12 11.02 -57.34 -51.69
C LEU A 12 11.66 -57.48 -50.30
N ALA A 13 12.59 -56.58 -49.93
CA ALA A 13 13.21 -56.56 -48.60
C ALA A 13 12.21 -56.21 -47.46
N ARG A 14 11.08 -55.56 -47.76
CA ARG A 14 10.09 -55.12 -46.76
C ARG A 14 9.18 -56.23 -46.24
N ARG A 15 9.08 -57.37 -46.92
CA ARG A 15 8.17 -58.46 -46.52
C ARG A 15 8.80 -59.46 -45.53
N ALA A 16 10.13 -59.51 -45.44
CA ALA A 16 10.88 -60.41 -44.57
C ALA A 16 11.50 -59.71 -43.34
N GLU A 17 10.95 -58.57 -42.92
CA GLU A 17 11.45 -57.84 -41.74
C GLU A 17 10.95 -58.50 -40.44
N SER A 18 11.88 -58.80 -39.53
CA SER A 18 11.57 -59.33 -38.19
C SER A 18 10.71 -58.34 -37.39
N TYR A 19 9.99 -58.85 -36.39
CA TYR A 19 9.15 -58.02 -35.53
C TYR A 19 9.96 -56.94 -34.79
N GLU A 20 11.18 -57.27 -34.35
CA GLU A 20 12.10 -56.33 -33.70
C GLU A 20 12.51 -55.18 -34.64
N ALA A 21 12.85 -55.46 -35.90
CA ALA A 21 13.18 -54.43 -36.90
C ALA A 21 11.98 -53.51 -37.25
N LYS A 22 10.73 -53.97 -37.02
CA LYS A 22 9.53 -53.12 -37.12
C LYS A 22 9.36 -52.25 -35.87
N CYS A 23 9.69 -52.76 -34.68
CA CYS A 23 9.62 -52.01 -33.43
C CYS A 23 10.69 -50.92 -33.37
N GLU A 24 11.93 -51.23 -33.73
CA GLU A 24 13.04 -50.27 -33.77
C GLU A 24 12.74 -49.13 -34.74
N ARG A 25 12.30 -49.41 -35.97
CA ARG A 25 11.90 -48.33 -36.90
C ARG A 25 10.72 -47.51 -36.41
N ARG A 26 9.76 -48.11 -35.68
CA ARG A 26 8.65 -47.35 -35.07
C ARG A 26 9.16 -46.46 -33.94
N GLN A 27 10.17 -46.89 -33.21
CA GLN A 27 10.82 -46.11 -32.18
C GLN A 27 11.66 -44.98 -32.78
N GLU A 28 12.50 -45.26 -33.78
CA GLU A 28 13.25 -44.24 -34.54
C GLU A 28 12.31 -43.22 -35.21
N ALA A 29 11.17 -43.66 -35.73
CA ALA A 29 10.16 -42.76 -36.29
C ALA A 29 9.49 -41.87 -35.23
N ARG A 30 9.43 -42.32 -33.97
CA ARG A 30 8.93 -41.51 -32.84
C ARG A 30 10.01 -40.58 -32.31
N GLU A 31 11.25 -41.04 -32.21
CA GLU A 31 12.40 -40.23 -31.76
C GLU A 31 12.75 -39.14 -32.78
N SER A 32 12.74 -39.45 -34.08
CA SER A 32 12.90 -38.46 -35.15
C SER A 32 11.79 -37.41 -35.19
N ARG A 33 10.59 -37.71 -34.65
CA ARG A 33 9.52 -36.72 -34.45
C ARG A 33 9.70 -35.90 -33.17
N ARG A 34 10.35 -36.44 -32.13
CA ARG A 34 10.72 -35.71 -30.91
C ARG A 34 11.87 -34.72 -31.15
N CYS A 35 12.83 -35.07 -32.00
CA CYS A 35 14.01 -34.25 -32.30
C CYS A 35 13.77 -33.18 -33.38
N ARG A 36 12.56 -33.09 -33.96
CA ARG A 36 12.22 -31.99 -34.88
C ARG A 36 11.81 -30.76 -34.08
N PRO A 37 12.49 -29.61 -34.24
CA PRO A 37 11.95 -28.35 -33.73
C PRO A 37 10.60 -28.10 -34.44
N ASN A 38 9.53 -27.94 -33.67
CA ASN A 38 8.18 -27.65 -34.18
C ASN A 38 8.14 -26.23 -34.79
N VAL A 39 8.66 -26.09 -36.01
CA VAL A 39 8.46 -24.88 -36.82
C VAL A 39 7.18 -25.08 -37.64
N THR A 40 6.04 -24.84 -37.02
CA THR A 40 4.79 -24.70 -37.77
C THR A 40 4.77 -23.30 -38.41
N MET A 41 4.91 -23.23 -39.73
CA MET A 41 4.80 -21.98 -40.49
C MET A 41 3.44 -21.27 -40.35
N CYS A 42 2.43 -21.92 -39.78
CA CYS A 42 1.12 -21.33 -39.52
C CYS A 42 1.07 -20.24 -38.43
N ARG A 43 2.18 -19.94 -37.72
CA ARG A 43 2.19 -18.94 -36.63
C ARG A 43 3.09 -17.71 -36.84
N GLN A 44 3.85 -17.61 -37.93
CA GLN A 44 4.71 -16.44 -38.18
C GLN A 44 4.02 -15.33 -38.98
N ALA A 45 3.18 -15.67 -39.98
CA ALA A 45 2.51 -14.66 -40.82
C ALA A 45 1.48 -13.79 -40.07
N GLY A 46 0.94 -14.27 -38.94
CA GLY A 46 -0.06 -13.53 -38.15
C GLY A 46 0.50 -12.65 -37.05
N ARG A 47 1.80 -12.75 -36.71
CA ARG A 47 2.39 -11.95 -35.61
C ARG A 47 2.66 -10.52 -36.04
N VAL A 48 3.23 -10.31 -37.23
CA VAL A 48 3.57 -8.97 -37.75
C VAL A 48 2.31 -8.13 -38.00
N LEU A 49 1.27 -8.73 -38.59
CA LEU A 49 0.00 -8.04 -38.84
C LEU A 49 -0.74 -7.73 -37.52
N ARG A 50 -0.69 -8.63 -36.53
CA ARG A 50 -1.28 -8.39 -35.20
C ARG A 50 -0.53 -7.36 -34.37
N THR A 51 0.80 -7.28 -34.49
CA THR A 51 1.58 -6.24 -33.80
C THR A 51 1.28 -4.87 -34.41
N GLN A 52 1.22 -4.77 -35.73
CA GLN A 52 0.87 -3.53 -36.43
C GLN A 52 -0.57 -3.08 -36.13
N GLN A 53 -1.53 -4.02 -36.09
CA GLN A 53 -2.92 -3.72 -35.72
C GLN A 53 -3.05 -3.34 -34.24
N ARG A 54 -2.27 -3.96 -33.34
CA ARG A 54 -2.24 -3.58 -31.91
C ARG A 54 -1.64 -2.19 -31.70
N GLU A 55 -0.59 -1.84 -32.43
CA GLU A 55 0.01 -0.51 -32.40
C GLU A 55 -0.92 0.56 -32.95
N GLN A 56 -1.63 0.28 -34.06
CA GLN A 56 -2.67 1.17 -34.57
C GLN A 56 -3.82 1.37 -33.58
N VAL A 57 -4.32 0.31 -32.95
CA VAL A 57 -5.39 0.41 -31.94
C VAL A 57 -4.91 1.14 -30.68
N ARG A 58 -3.64 0.95 -30.30
CA ARG A 58 -3.04 1.64 -29.14
C ARG A 58 -2.84 3.13 -29.42
N SER A 59 -2.36 3.48 -30.61
CA SER A 59 -2.23 4.87 -31.09
C SER A 59 -3.59 5.56 -31.20
N ALA A 60 -4.60 4.90 -31.78
CA ALA A 60 -5.96 5.44 -31.88
C ALA A 60 -6.62 5.65 -30.50
N ARG A 61 -6.37 4.75 -29.54
CA ARG A 61 -6.82 4.93 -28.14
C ARG A 61 -6.12 6.08 -27.45
N GLN A 62 -4.82 6.26 -27.67
CA GLN A 62 -4.07 7.41 -27.12
C GLN A 62 -4.56 8.73 -27.74
N LEU A 63 -4.80 8.76 -29.05
CA LEU A 63 -5.34 9.94 -29.72
C LEU A 63 -6.75 10.31 -29.22
N GLN A 64 -7.60 9.31 -28.99
CA GLN A 64 -8.92 9.50 -28.36
C GLN A 64 -8.80 10.00 -26.91
N PHE A 65 -7.80 9.51 -26.17
CA PHE A 65 -7.53 9.97 -24.80
C PHE A 65 -7.10 11.45 -24.78
N PHE A 66 -6.19 11.87 -25.67
CA PHE A 66 -5.79 13.27 -25.81
C PHE A 66 -6.95 14.16 -26.25
N ARG A 67 -7.76 13.69 -27.22
CA ARG A 67 -8.93 14.42 -27.72
C ARG A 67 -10.03 14.60 -26.67
N ARG A 68 -10.23 13.61 -25.78
CA ARG A 68 -11.21 13.69 -24.68
C ARG A 68 -10.74 14.58 -23.53
N ARG A 69 -9.44 14.85 -23.44
CA ARG A 69 -8.85 15.68 -22.39
C ARG A 69 -8.39 17.07 -22.87
N ASN A 70 -8.65 17.42 -24.13
CA ASN A 70 -8.20 18.67 -24.76
C ASN A 70 -6.71 18.96 -24.54
N LEU A 71 -5.88 17.92 -24.63
CA LEU A 71 -4.42 18.05 -24.56
C LEU A 71 -3.90 18.04 -26.00
N GLU A 72 -3.23 19.13 -26.43
CA GLU A 72 -2.53 19.15 -27.71
C GLU A 72 -1.37 18.14 -27.65
N ALA A 73 -1.29 17.26 -28.65
CA ALA A 73 -0.15 16.37 -28.80
C ALA A 73 1.04 17.22 -29.26
N GLU A 74 1.99 17.48 -28.38
CA GLU A 74 3.31 18.00 -28.79
C GLU A 74 3.98 16.96 -29.69
N GLU A 75 3.88 17.16 -31.01
CA GLU A 75 4.77 16.53 -31.98
C GLU A 75 6.15 17.19 -31.89
N THR A 76 6.94 16.85 -30.87
CA THR A 76 8.37 17.16 -30.89
C THR A 76 9.12 16.05 -31.61
N GLY A 77 9.61 16.38 -32.80
CA GLY A 77 10.34 15.50 -33.70
C GLY A 77 11.60 14.90 -33.08
N GLN A 78 11.58 13.59 -32.83
CA GLN A 78 12.77 12.76 -32.65
C GLN A 78 12.67 11.38 -33.32
N ALA A 79 11.66 11.15 -34.17
CA ALA A 79 11.48 9.85 -34.86
C ALA A 79 12.21 9.72 -36.20
N GLN A 80 13.03 10.70 -36.61
CA GLN A 80 13.68 10.71 -37.93
C GLN A 80 15.18 10.33 -37.93
N ARG A 81 15.75 9.84 -36.81
CA ARG A 81 17.17 9.42 -36.76
C ARG A 81 17.44 7.93 -36.55
N LEU A 82 16.42 7.07 -36.49
CA LEU A 82 16.63 5.62 -36.28
C LEU A 82 16.20 4.72 -37.45
N TRP A 83 15.74 5.31 -38.56
CA TRP A 83 15.30 4.56 -39.75
C TRP A 83 16.21 4.78 -40.97
N ALA A 84 17.50 5.03 -40.73
CA ALA A 84 18.50 5.23 -41.78
C ALA A 84 19.84 4.58 -41.43
N ARG A 85 19.83 3.30 -41.05
CA ARG A 85 21.00 2.44 -41.22
C ARG A 85 20.56 0.97 -41.24
N GLU A 86 21.12 0.23 -42.19
CA GLU A 86 21.08 -1.23 -42.34
C GLU A 86 19.92 -1.81 -43.16
N GLN A 87 19.89 -1.44 -44.44
CA GLN A 87 19.78 -2.47 -45.47
C GLN A 87 21.19 -2.95 -45.84
N GLY A 88 21.46 -4.23 -45.62
CA GLY A 88 22.68 -4.90 -46.04
C GLY A 88 22.52 -6.42 -45.90
N PRO A 89 22.59 -7.20 -46.99
CA PRO A 89 22.41 -8.65 -46.93
C PRO A 89 23.76 -9.34 -46.71
N CYS A 90 23.86 -10.30 -45.79
CA CYS A 90 24.95 -11.27 -45.86
C CYS A 90 24.67 -12.65 -45.28
N ARG A 91 25.44 -13.59 -45.83
CA ARG A 91 25.28 -15.03 -45.94
C ARG A 91 25.59 -15.83 -44.65
N ARG A 92 24.97 -17.01 -44.65
CA ARG A 92 25.27 -18.33 -44.07
C ARG A 92 26.72 -18.64 -43.58
N ALA A 93 26.76 -19.57 -42.60
CA ALA A 93 27.86 -20.37 -42.01
C ALA A 93 28.63 -19.67 -40.87
N GLY A 94 29.01 -20.26 -39.74
CA GLY A 94 28.95 -21.62 -39.16
C GLY A 94 30.00 -21.70 -38.04
N ARG A 95 29.78 -22.59 -37.05
CA ARG A 95 30.73 -23.15 -36.04
C ARG A 95 31.08 -22.39 -34.73
N THR A 96 30.63 -23.04 -33.63
CA THR A 96 31.34 -23.51 -32.40
C THR A 96 32.26 -22.60 -31.56
N ALA A 97 31.85 -22.49 -30.28
CA ALA A 97 32.58 -22.87 -29.05
C ALA A 97 33.38 -21.82 -28.23
N VAL A 98 32.96 -21.72 -26.95
CA VAL A 98 33.77 -21.77 -25.70
C VAL A 98 34.31 -20.44 -25.09
N PHE A 99 33.95 -20.25 -23.80
CA PHE A 99 34.60 -19.56 -22.65
C PHE A 99 35.19 -18.14 -22.90
N GLU A 100 35.23 -17.19 -21.97
CA GLU A 100 35.36 -17.23 -20.52
C GLU A 100 34.93 -15.87 -19.91
N GLU A 101 34.65 -15.95 -18.63
CA GLU A 101 34.54 -14.94 -17.59
C GLU A 101 35.61 -13.83 -17.61
N SER A 102 35.22 -12.59 -17.33
CA SER A 102 36.10 -11.62 -16.65
C SER A 102 35.31 -10.48 -15.99
N ARG A 103 35.53 -10.40 -14.67
CA ARG A 103 35.23 -9.30 -13.76
C ARG A 103 35.64 -7.94 -14.32
N SER A 104 34.93 -6.90 -13.90
CA SER A 104 35.55 -5.63 -13.49
C SER A 104 34.68 -4.91 -12.48
N TYR A 105 35.23 -4.74 -11.28
CA TYR A 105 34.82 -3.77 -10.28
C TYR A 105 35.01 -2.35 -10.83
N SER A 106 34.08 -1.45 -10.54
CA SER A 106 34.46 -0.10 -10.09
C SER A 106 33.36 0.54 -9.25
N ARG A 107 33.79 1.49 -8.45
CA ARG A 107 33.38 1.80 -7.10
C ARG A 107 33.02 3.29 -7.02
N ARG A 108 31.98 3.64 -6.23
CA ARG A 108 31.66 4.98 -5.66
C ARG A 108 31.24 6.04 -6.70
N THR A 109 30.35 7.01 -6.45
CA THR A 109 30.17 7.84 -5.24
C THR A 109 28.84 8.64 -5.35
N THR A 110 28.13 8.76 -4.23
CA THR A 110 27.43 9.95 -3.66
C THR A 110 26.65 10.96 -4.53
N SER A 111 25.39 11.17 -4.12
CA SER A 111 24.53 12.37 -4.26
C SER A 111 25.17 13.64 -3.65
N PRO A 112 24.68 14.89 -3.87
CA PRO A 112 23.41 15.39 -3.30
C PRO A 112 22.71 16.58 -4.06
N ALA A 113 21.72 17.21 -3.40
CA ALA A 113 20.93 18.43 -3.70
C ALA A 113 19.58 18.16 -4.41
N GLN A 114 18.40 18.26 -3.78
CA GLN A 114 17.74 19.36 -3.04
C GLN A 114 17.32 20.52 -3.95
N GLN A 115 16.02 20.56 -4.30
CA GLN A 115 15.26 21.79 -4.58
C GLN A 115 13.76 21.55 -4.36
N VAL A 116 13.14 22.57 -3.79
CA VAL A 116 11.76 22.69 -3.27
C VAL A 116 10.89 23.45 -4.29
N THR A 117 9.57 23.46 -4.07
CA THR A 117 8.48 24.34 -4.59
C THR A 117 7.67 23.72 -5.74
N GLY A 118 6.34 23.66 -5.76
CA GLY A 118 5.27 24.04 -4.82
C GLY A 118 3.88 23.76 -5.42
N THR A 119 2.90 23.48 -4.54
CA THR A 119 1.43 23.74 -4.63
C THR A 119 0.62 23.44 -5.90
N SER A 120 -0.40 22.58 -5.78
CA SER A 120 -1.81 23.01 -5.69
C SER A 120 -2.76 21.87 -5.29
N SER A 121 -3.80 22.24 -4.53
CA SER A 121 -4.85 21.39 -3.97
C SER A 121 -5.92 21.01 -4.99
N GLU A 122 -6.55 19.85 -4.81
CA GLU A 122 -8.00 19.70 -5.00
C GLU A 122 -8.54 18.56 -4.13
N ALA A 123 -9.63 18.85 -3.41
CA ALA A 123 -10.30 17.98 -2.45
C ALA A 123 -11.55 17.33 -3.07
N PHE A 124 -12.26 16.54 -2.23
CA PHE A 124 -13.62 15.96 -2.33
C PHE A 124 -13.66 14.41 -2.41
N PRO A 125 -14.76 13.72 -1.99
CA PRO A 125 -15.11 13.49 -0.59
C PRO A 125 -15.70 12.07 -0.29
N ILE A 126 -16.18 11.86 0.96
CA ILE A 126 -17.25 10.94 1.43
C ILE A 126 -16.93 9.49 1.87
N GLN A 127 -17.26 9.26 3.15
CA GLN A 127 -17.89 8.12 3.85
C GLN A 127 -17.72 6.66 3.37
N GLY A 128 -17.58 5.78 4.38
CA GLY A 128 -18.13 4.43 4.31
C GLY A 128 -17.46 3.42 5.24
N ARG A 129 -17.97 3.29 6.47
CA ARG A 129 -17.68 2.20 7.42
C ARG A 129 -18.35 0.86 6.95
N PRO A 130 -18.07 -0.28 7.62
CA PRO A 130 -17.90 -1.61 7.03
C PRO A 130 -19.11 -2.53 7.24
N PRO A 131 -18.99 -3.85 7.00
CA PRO A 131 -19.73 -4.81 7.79
C PRO A 131 -18.84 -5.76 8.59
N SER A 132 -19.35 -6.05 9.79
CA SER A 132 -18.88 -7.01 10.78
C SER A 132 -19.29 -8.45 10.47
N SER A 133 -18.40 -9.37 10.84
CA SER A 133 -18.64 -10.68 11.49
C SER A 133 -19.96 -11.41 11.32
N VAL A 134 -19.90 -12.69 10.93
CA VAL A 134 -20.41 -13.82 11.76
C VAL A 134 -19.56 -15.07 11.49
N HIS A 135 -18.93 -15.57 12.57
CA HIS A 135 -18.41 -16.92 12.73
C HIS A 135 -19.55 -17.96 12.71
N ARG A 136 -19.34 -19.12 12.10
CA ARG A 136 -19.74 -20.38 12.74
C ARG A 136 -18.92 -21.56 12.24
N ASP A 137 -18.24 -22.17 13.20
CA ASP A 137 -17.52 -23.44 13.15
C ASP A 137 -18.42 -24.62 12.77
N LEU A 138 -17.82 -25.65 12.19
CA LEU A 138 -18.00 -27.04 12.65
C LEU A 138 -16.91 -27.94 12.04
N ALA A 139 -15.99 -28.34 12.91
CA ALA A 139 -15.11 -29.48 12.71
C ALA A 139 -15.80 -30.77 13.19
N ASP A 140 -15.16 -31.88 12.83
CA ASP A 140 -15.30 -33.25 13.36
C ASP A 140 -16.37 -34.17 12.74
N LEU A 141 -15.89 -35.14 11.96
CA LEU A 141 -15.89 -36.56 12.35
C LEU A 141 -14.96 -37.39 11.42
N CYS A 142 -13.93 -37.97 12.06
CA CYS A 142 -13.19 -39.21 11.76
C CYS A 142 -14.07 -40.35 11.17
N SER A 143 -13.62 -41.47 10.59
CA SER A 143 -12.35 -42.14 10.31
C SER A 143 -12.69 -43.41 9.47
N SER A 144 -11.69 -43.93 8.75
CA SER A 144 -11.41 -45.33 8.35
C SER A 144 -12.44 -46.45 8.62
N GLN A 145 -12.67 -47.35 7.63
CA GLN A 145 -12.19 -48.74 7.64
C GLN A 145 -12.71 -49.56 6.43
N ALA A 146 -11.93 -50.57 6.05
CA ALA A 146 -12.03 -51.44 4.90
C ALA A 146 -13.12 -52.53 4.96
N GLY A 147 -13.48 -53.03 3.77
CA GLY A 147 -13.72 -54.47 3.51
C GLY A 147 -15.16 -54.93 3.31
N ALA A 148 -15.53 -55.26 2.06
CA ALA A 148 -16.14 -56.54 1.68
C ALA A 148 -16.62 -56.51 0.20
N LEU A 149 -16.27 -57.56 -0.53
CA LEU A 149 -16.71 -57.87 -1.89
C LEU A 149 -18.19 -58.29 -1.92
N LEU A 150 -18.92 -57.93 -2.98
CA LEU A 150 -19.64 -58.88 -3.87
C LEU A 150 -20.19 -58.12 -5.11
N PRO A 151 -20.34 -58.83 -6.25
CA PRO A 151 -20.51 -58.27 -7.58
C PRO A 151 -21.98 -58.04 -7.91
N ARG A 152 -22.26 -57.02 -8.72
CA ARG A 152 -23.57 -56.90 -9.37
C ARG A 152 -23.37 -56.48 -10.82
N ASP A 153 -23.60 -57.46 -11.69
CA ASP A 153 -23.71 -57.32 -13.12
C ASP A 153 -24.85 -56.38 -13.53
N SER A 154 -24.72 -55.94 -14.78
CA SER A 154 -25.73 -55.41 -15.72
C SER A 154 -25.79 -53.88 -15.91
N PRO A 155 -26.27 -53.40 -17.07
CA PRO A 155 -25.78 -53.71 -18.41
C PRO A 155 -25.48 -52.43 -19.20
N ILE A 156 -24.75 -52.61 -20.30
CA ILE A 156 -24.45 -51.63 -21.35
C ILE A 156 -25.71 -50.83 -21.75
N LYS A 157 -25.70 -49.52 -21.50
CA LYS A 157 -26.52 -48.55 -22.25
C LYS A 157 -25.62 -47.50 -22.89
N ARG A 158 -25.44 -47.66 -24.20
CA ARG A 158 -24.85 -46.65 -25.09
C ARG A 158 -25.79 -45.43 -25.17
N PRO A 159 -25.30 -44.18 -25.06
CA PRO A 159 -26.01 -43.04 -25.62
C PRO A 159 -25.56 -42.81 -27.09
N PRO A 160 -26.44 -42.25 -27.94
CA PRO A 160 -26.29 -42.29 -29.39
C PRO A 160 -25.34 -41.20 -29.91
N LYS A 161 -24.63 -41.54 -30.99
CA LYS A 161 -23.95 -40.60 -31.88
C LYS A 161 -24.99 -39.69 -32.54
N ARG A 162 -24.81 -38.38 -32.43
CA ARG A 162 -25.24 -37.44 -33.47
C ARG A 162 -24.05 -36.59 -33.89
N HIS A 163 -23.66 -36.77 -35.14
CA HIS A 163 -22.92 -35.77 -35.91
C HIS A 163 -23.90 -34.68 -36.32
N CYS A 164 -23.56 -33.41 -36.06
CA CYS A 164 -23.93 -32.27 -36.90
C CYS A 164 -22.82 -31.24 -36.79
N GLY A 165 -22.18 -30.93 -37.92
CA GLY A 165 -21.28 -29.79 -38.06
C GLY A 165 -22.01 -28.55 -38.59
N THR A 166 -21.22 -27.48 -38.69
CA THR A 166 -21.52 -26.17 -39.34
C THR A 166 -22.60 -25.34 -38.61
N GLN A 167 -22.54 -24.00 -38.50
CA GLN A 167 -21.94 -22.98 -39.37
C GLN A 167 -21.88 -21.62 -38.63
N THR A 168 -21.01 -20.74 -39.09
CA THR A 168 -20.95 -19.31 -38.72
C THR A 168 -21.81 -18.47 -39.68
N LYS A 169 -22.25 -17.28 -39.22
CA LYS A 169 -22.88 -16.11 -39.91
C LYS A 169 -24.42 -16.09 -39.90
N ALA A 170 -25.06 -15.12 -39.24
CA ALA A 170 -25.27 -13.68 -39.54
C ALA A 170 -26.48 -13.46 -40.49
N ASP A 171 -27.60 -12.98 -39.95
CA ASP A 171 -28.21 -11.68 -40.32
C ASP A 171 -29.51 -11.42 -39.54
N ASP A 172 -29.61 -10.18 -39.09
CA ASP A 172 -30.78 -9.30 -38.94
C ASP A 172 -32.16 -9.88 -38.60
N THR A 173 -32.61 -9.55 -37.38
CA THR A 173 -34.02 -9.12 -37.16
C THR A 173 -34.04 -8.11 -36.01
N GLN A 174 -34.31 -6.85 -36.32
CA GLN A 174 -34.67 -5.82 -35.33
C GLN A 174 -35.96 -6.22 -34.59
N PRO A 175 -36.06 -5.96 -33.28
CA PRO A 175 -37.33 -5.66 -32.65
C PRO A 175 -37.42 -4.16 -32.38
N ALA A 176 -38.43 -3.55 -33.01
CA ALA A 176 -38.88 -2.20 -32.72
C ALA A 176 -39.20 -2.06 -31.23
N ILE A 177 -38.54 -1.11 -30.56
CA ILE A 177 -39.00 -0.58 -29.28
C ILE A 177 -39.21 0.92 -29.46
N LYS A 178 -40.47 1.30 -29.33
CA LYS A 178 -40.98 2.68 -29.33
C LYS A 178 -40.21 3.46 -28.25
N ASN A 179 -39.56 4.54 -28.64
CA ASN A 179 -38.92 5.46 -27.71
C ASN A 179 -39.97 6.47 -27.23
N ASP A 180 -40.42 6.35 -25.99
CA ASP A 180 -41.17 7.38 -25.29
C ASP A 180 -40.23 8.53 -24.90
N ALA A 181 -40.57 9.73 -25.35
CA ALA A 181 -39.78 10.95 -25.24
C ALA A 181 -39.90 11.64 -23.85
N SER A 182 -39.67 10.93 -22.74
CA SER A 182 -39.77 11.52 -21.39
C SER A 182 -38.82 10.91 -20.35
N LEU A 183 -37.53 10.76 -20.66
CA LEU A 183 -36.51 10.42 -19.65
C LEU A 183 -35.24 11.28 -19.77
N GLN A 184 -35.43 12.61 -19.81
CA GLN A 184 -34.34 13.56 -19.55
C GLN A 184 -34.13 13.67 -18.03
N THR A 185 -33.45 12.68 -17.45
CA THR A 185 -32.69 12.77 -16.16
C THR A 185 -31.98 11.44 -15.80
N ASN A 186 -32.26 10.33 -16.49
CA ASN A 186 -31.83 8.98 -16.08
C ASN A 186 -30.69 8.38 -16.90
N SER A 187 -29.93 9.17 -17.66
CA SER A 187 -28.84 8.63 -18.51
C SER A 187 -27.70 8.00 -17.69
N GLY A 188 -27.48 8.41 -16.44
CA GLY A 188 -26.51 7.78 -15.55
C GLY A 188 -27.01 6.46 -14.94
N VAL A 189 -28.27 6.41 -14.51
CA VAL A 189 -28.87 5.24 -13.83
C VAL A 189 -29.12 4.09 -14.81
N ALA A 190 -29.65 4.38 -16.00
CA ALA A 190 -29.87 3.34 -17.02
C ALA A 190 -28.55 2.81 -17.65
N VAL A 191 -27.48 3.61 -17.64
CA VAL A 191 -26.14 3.16 -18.07
C VAL A 191 -25.55 2.23 -17.01
N LEU A 192 -25.67 2.57 -15.72
CA LEU A 192 -25.27 1.70 -14.62
C LEU A 192 -26.07 0.40 -14.57
N ASP A 193 -27.39 0.44 -14.77
CA ASP A 193 -28.22 -0.78 -14.81
C ASP A 193 -27.83 -1.71 -15.96
N LYS A 194 -27.53 -1.16 -17.15
CA LYS A 194 -27.03 -1.94 -18.29
C LYS A 194 -25.68 -2.58 -17.98
N GLU A 195 -24.76 -1.84 -17.36
CA GLU A 195 -23.45 -2.35 -16.96
C GLU A 195 -23.56 -3.42 -15.85
N ILE A 196 -24.47 -3.25 -14.90
CA ILE A 196 -24.76 -4.23 -13.83
C ILE A 196 -25.34 -5.52 -14.42
N ILE A 197 -26.29 -5.40 -15.36
CA ILE A 197 -26.87 -6.56 -16.05
C ILE A 197 -25.79 -7.29 -16.85
N GLN A 198 -24.95 -6.57 -17.61
CA GLN A 198 -23.81 -7.15 -18.34
C GLN A 198 -22.82 -7.86 -17.40
N LEU A 199 -22.51 -7.26 -16.25
CA LEU A 199 -21.64 -7.89 -15.25
C LEU A 199 -22.26 -9.18 -14.72
N SER A 200 -23.58 -9.17 -14.46
CA SER A 200 -24.31 -10.36 -14.01
C SER A 200 -24.31 -11.49 -15.04
N GLU A 201 -24.38 -11.15 -16.34
CA GLU A 201 -24.27 -12.09 -17.44
C GLU A 201 -22.86 -12.68 -17.53
N TYR A 202 -21.82 -11.84 -17.46
CA TYR A 202 -20.44 -12.32 -17.42
C TYR A 202 -20.17 -13.22 -16.23
N LEU A 203 -20.75 -12.91 -15.06
CA LEU A 203 -20.58 -13.71 -13.85
C LEU A 203 -21.29 -15.06 -13.97
N LYS A 204 -22.51 -15.10 -14.54
CA LYS A 204 -23.22 -16.34 -14.88
C LYS A 204 -22.44 -17.18 -15.90
N GLU A 205 -21.90 -16.55 -16.93
CA GLU A 205 -21.12 -17.22 -17.97
C GLU A 205 -19.79 -17.77 -17.42
N ALA A 206 -19.13 -17.01 -16.54
CA ALA A 206 -17.92 -17.45 -15.84
C ALA A 206 -18.21 -18.67 -14.95
N LEU A 207 -19.31 -18.65 -14.19
CA LEU A 207 -19.73 -19.77 -13.36
C LEU A 207 -20.04 -21.03 -14.18
N GLN A 208 -20.70 -20.87 -15.35
CA GLN A 208 -20.96 -21.98 -16.27
C GLN A 208 -19.66 -22.57 -16.84
N ARG A 209 -18.71 -21.73 -17.25
CA ARG A 209 -17.39 -22.19 -17.70
C ARG A 209 -16.66 -22.94 -16.59
N GLU A 210 -16.74 -22.47 -15.36
CA GLU A 210 -16.16 -23.13 -14.20
C GLU A 210 -16.78 -24.52 -13.97
N LEU A 211 -18.10 -24.65 -14.02
CA LEU A 211 -18.80 -25.93 -13.87
C LEU A 211 -18.38 -26.93 -14.97
N VAL A 212 -18.31 -26.47 -16.22
CA VAL A 212 -17.85 -27.29 -17.36
C VAL A 212 -16.40 -27.71 -17.18
N LEU A 213 -15.53 -26.82 -16.68
CA LEU A 213 -14.13 -27.15 -16.39
C LEU A 213 -14.02 -28.19 -15.26
N LYS A 214 -14.83 -28.06 -14.20
CA LYS A 214 -14.89 -29.06 -13.12
C LYS A 214 -15.35 -30.42 -13.64
N GLN A 215 -16.38 -30.46 -14.47
CA GLN A 215 -16.84 -31.72 -15.07
C GLN A 215 -15.78 -32.34 -15.98
N LYS A 216 -15.10 -31.53 -16.80
CA LYS A 216 -13.97 -31.99 -17.62
C LYS A 216 -12.83 -32.52 -16.75
N MET A 217 -12.55 -31.90 -15.61
CA MET A 217 -11.53 -32.36 -14.67
C MET A 217 -11.89 -33.74 -14.11
N VAL A 218 -13.13 -33.96 -13.68
CA VAL A 218 -13.61 -35.26 -13.19
C VAL A 218 -13.46 -36.34 -14.25
N ILE A 219 -13.88 -36.05 -15.49
CA ILE A 219 -13.73 -36.99 -16.62
C ILE A 219 -12.26 -37.28 -16.90
N LEU A 220 -11.39 -36.26 -16.90
CA LEU A 220 -9.95 -36.46 -17.11
C LEU A 220 -9.31 -37.30 -15.99
N GLN A 221 -9.74 -37.12 -14.75
CA GLN A 221 -9.27 -37.90 -13.61
C GLN A 221 -9.71 -39.37 -13.72
N ASP A 222 -10.96 -39.61 -14.11
CA ASP A 222 -11.49 -40.95 -14.35
C ASP A 222 -10.77 -41.65 -15.52
N LEU A 223 -10.57 -40.94 -16.64
CA LEU A 223 -9.79 -41.43 -17.77
C LEU A 223 -8.33 -41.71 -17.41
N LEU A 224 -7.71 -40.88 -16.58
CA LEU A 224 -6.34 -41.11 -16.10
C LEU A 224 -6.27 -42.37 -15.24
N SER A 225 -7.22 -42.56 -14.32
CA SER A 225 -7.29 -43.76 -13.48
C SER A 225 -7.46 -45.03 -14.34
N THR A 226 -8.34 -44.97 -15.34
CA THR A 226 -8.57 -46.06 -16.30
C THR A 226 -7.32 -46.34 -17.14
N LEU A 227 -6.61 -45.29 -17.59
CA LEU A 227 -5.38 -45.44 -18.36
C LEU A 227 -4.26 -46.08 -17.53
N ILE A 228 -4.11 -45.68 -16.27
CA ILE A 228 -3.13 -46.28 -15.35
C ILE A 228 -3.43 -47.77 -15.18
N GLN A 229 -4.69 -48.12 -14.87
CA GLN A 229 -5.09 -49.52 -14.70
C GLN A 229 -4.92 -50.35 -15.99
N ALA A 230 -5.24 -49.78 -17.16
CA ALA A 230 -5.01 -50.40 -18.45
C ALA A 230 -3.51 -50.62 -18.73
N SER A 231 -2.66 -49.66 -18.34
CA SER A 231 -1.21 -49.79 -18.48
C SER A 231 -0.64 -50.88 -17.56
N ASP A 232 -1.10 -50.96 -16.31
CA ASP A 232 -0.70 -51.98 -15.34
C ASP A 232 -1.08 -53.39 -15.81
N SER A 233 -2.31 -53.55 -16.31
CA SER A 233 -2.77 -54.83 -16.86
C SER A 233 -2.02 -55.20 -18.15
N SER A 234 -1.69 -54.23 -19.00
CA SER A 234 -0.89 -54.45 -20.21
C SER A 234 0.52 -54.97 -19.89
N TRP A 235 1.25 -54.32 -18.97
CA TRP A 235 2.60 -54.78 -18.61
C TRP A 235 2.58 -56.11 -17.86
N LYS A 236 1.57 -56.35 -17.00
CA LYS A 236 1.36 -57.68 -16.38
C LYS A 236 1.09 -58.76 -17.43
N GLY A 237 0.27 -58.45 -18.44
CA GLY A 237 0.01 -59.33 -19.57
C GLY A 237 1.30 -59.66 -20.34
N GLN A 238 2.09 -58.64 -20.67
CA GLN A 238 3.37 -58.79 -21.36
C GLN A 238 4.34 -59.68 -20.58
N LEU A 239 4.46 -59.47 -19.26
CA LEU A 239 5.30 -60.29 -18.39
C LEU A 239 4.88 -61.77 -18.40
N ASN A 240 3.57 -62.02 -18.33
CA ASN A 240 3.04 -63.38 -18.39
C ASN A 240 3.29 -64.05 -19.75
N GLU A 241 3.13 -63.30 -20.84
CA GLU A 241 3.47 -63.77 -22.19
C GLU A 241 4.95 -64.14 -22.28
N ASP A 242 5.86 -63.29 -21.78
CA ASP A 242 7.29 -63.54 -21.79
C ASP A 242 7.68 -64.75 -20.92
N LYS A 243 7.02 -64.92 -19.76
CA LYS A 243 7.16 -66.12 -18.92
C LYS A 243 6.74 -67.39 -19.66
N LEU A 244 5.62 -67.34 -20.39
CA LEU A 244 5.13 -68.48 -21.19
C LEU A 244 6.04 -68.76 -22.38
N LYS A 245 6.56 -67.73 -23.06
CA LYS A 245 7.57 -67.88 -24.12
C LYS A 245 8.86 -68.54 -23.58
N GLY A 246 9.30 -68.16 -22.39
CA GLY A 246 10.45 -68.81 -21.73
C GLY A 246 10.20 -70.30 -21.49
N ARG A 247 9.01 -70.67 -21.00
CA ARG A 247 8.62 -72.08 -20.84
C ARG A 247 8.55 -72.83 -22.17
N LEU A 248 7.95 -72.22 -23.20
CA LEU A 248 7.89 -72.81 -24.56
C LEU A 248 9.30 -73.11 -25.07
N ARG A 249 10.21 -72.13 -25.02
CA ARG A 249 11.62 -72.31 -25.42
C ARG A 249 12.30 -73.43 -24.64
N SER A 250 12.03 -73.56 -23.33
CA SER A 250 12.60 -74.65 -22.52
C SER A 250 12.11 -76.03 -22.96
N LEU A 251 10.81 -76.17 -23.28
CA LEU A 251 10.24 -77.42 -23.78
C LEU A 251 10.72 -77.73 -25.20
N GLU A 252 10.84 -76.72 -26.08
CA GLU A 252 11.43 -76.85 -27.41
C GLU A 252 12.89 -77.31 -27.32
N ASN A 253 13.68 -76.74 -26.42
CA ASN A 253 15.08 -77.14 -26.19
C ASN A 253 15.18 -78.58 -25.65
N GLN A 254 14.29 -78.97 -24.74
CA GLN A 254 14.21 -80.35 -24.24
C GLN A 254 13.88 -81.33 -25.37
N LEU A 255 12.89 -81.01 -26.21
CA LEU A 255 12.54 -81.79 -27.39
C LEU A 255 13.72 -81.88 -28.37
N TYR A 256 14.39 -80.77 -28.64
CA TYR A 256 15.56 -80.72 -29.52
C TYR A 256 16.71 -81.60 -29.00
N ALA A 257 17.01 -81.52 -27.70
CA ALA A 257 18.03 -82.34 -27.06
C ALA A 257 17.69 -83.84 -27.10
N CYS A 258 16.42 -84.21 -26.90
CA CYS A 258 15.95 -85.59 -27.01
C CYS A 258 15.99 -86.12 -28.45
N THR A 259 15.90 -85.25 -29.45
CA THR A 259 15.86 -85.63 -30.87
C THR A 259 17.27 -85.75 -31.49
N GLN A 260 18.27 -85.05 -30.95
CA GLN A 260 19.64 -85.11 -31.44
C GLN A 260 20.43 -86.31 -30.91
N LYS A 261 21.01 -87.09 -31.82
CA LYS A 261 22.00 -88.14 -31.50
C LYS A 261 23.39 -87.52 -31.38
N TYR A 262 23.76 -87.08 -30.18
CA TYR A 262 25.06 -86.46 -29.95
C TYR A 262 26.20 -87.49 -29.82
N SER A 263 27.35 -87.17 -30.41
CA SER A 263 28.63 -87.79 -30.04
C SER A 263 29.04 -87.30 -28.64
N PRO A 264 29.58 -88.15 -27.74
CA PRO A 264 29.97 -87.76 -26.38
C PRO A 264 30.88 -86.53 -26.31
N TRP A 265 31.74 -86.35 -27.31
CA TRP A 265 32.67 -85.23 -27.40
C TRP A 265 31.98 -83.92 -27.83
N GLY A 266 31.03 -83.99 -28.78
CA GLY A 266 30.23 -82.83 -29.20
C GLY A 266 29.33 -82.30 -28.09
N MET A 267 28.73 -83.20 -27.30
CA MET A 267 27.91 -82.83 -26.13
C MET A 267 28.72 -82.08 -25.06
N LYS A 268 29.92 -82.57 -24.74
CA LYS A 268 30.82 -81.92 -23.76
C LYS A 268 31.22 -80.52 -24.21
N LYS A 269 31.47 -80.32 -25.51
CA LYS A 269 31.80 -79.00 -26.08
C LYS A 269 30.64 -78.01 -25.93
N VAL A 270 29.43 -78.43 -26.29
CA VAL A 270 28.22 -77.59 -26.13
C VAL A 270 27.96 -77.24 -24.67
N LEU A 271 28.13 -78.19 -23.74
CA LEU A 271 27.96 -77.92 -22.30
C LEU A 271 28.96 -76.89 -21.78
N LEU A 272 30.22 -76.95 -22.22
CA LEU A 272 31.23 -75.98 -21.82
C LEU A 272 30.91 -74.59 -22.38
N GLU A 273 30.53 -74.50 -23.66
CA GLU A 273 30.10 -73.25 -24.30
C GLU A 273 28.85 -72.63 -23.61
N MET A 274 27.91 -73.47 -23.17
CA MET A 274 26.71 -73.03 -22.45
C MET A 274 27.05 -72.51 -21.04
N GLU A 275 27.96 -73.16 -20.32
CA GLU A 275 28.40 -72.69 -19.01
C GLU A 275 29.17 -71.36 -19.13
N ASP A 276 30.01 -71.19 -20.15
CA ASP A 276 30.71 -69.94 -20.43
C ASP A 276 29.73 -68.80 -20.78
N GLN A 277 28.71 -69.08 -21.59
CA GLN A 277 27.65 -68.11 -21.90
C GLN A 277 26.88 -67.72 -20.64
N LYS A 278 26.47 -68.69 -19.83
CA LYS A 278 25.77 -68.45 -18.56
C LYS A 278 26.62 -67.56 -17.64
N ASN A 279 27.89 -67.90 -17.44
CA ASN A 279 28.81 -67.10 -16.62
C ASN A 279 28.98 -65.68 -17.17
N SER A 280 29.06 -65.51 -18.50
CA SER A 280 29.11 -64.19 -19.13
C SER A 280 27.84 -63.37 -18.89
N TYR A 281 26.66 -63.99 -19.01
CA TYR A 281 25.38 -63.32 -18.73
C TYR A 281 25.24 -62.95 -17.26
N GLU A 282 25.60 -63.86 -16.35
CA GLU A 282 25.59 -63.59 -14.90
C GLU A 282 26.53 -62.43 -14.54
N GLN A 283 27.73 -62.40 -15.13
CA GLN A 283 28.69 -61.32 -14.90
C GLN A 283 28.16 -59.98 -15.42
N LYS A 284 27.64 -59.93 -16.65
CA LYS A 284 27.01 -58.71 -17.20
C LYS A 284 25.81 -58.25 -16.38
N ALA A 285 25.02 -59.19 -15.86
CA ALA A 285 23.90 -58.87 -14.99
C ALA A 285 24.38 -58.23 -13.68
N LYS A 286 25.42 -58.79 -13.04
CA LYS A 286 26.04 -58.21 -11.83
C LYS A 286 26.60 -56.82 -12.08
N GLU A 287 27.34 -56.61 -13.17
CA GLU A 287 27.89 -55.30 -13.54
C GLU A 287 26.78 -54.27 -13.78
N SER A 288 25.70 -54.67 -14.46
CA SER A 288 24.54 -53.79 -14.69
C SER A 288 23.82 -53.43 -13.40
N LEU A 289 23.65 -54.37 -12.47
CA LEU A 289 23.05 -54.13 -11.16
C LEU A 289 23.92 -53.21 -10.31
N GLN A 290 25.24 -53.43 -10.33
CA GLN A 290 26.19 -52.56 -9.64
C GLN A 290 26.10 -51.12 -10.16
N LYS A 291 26.08 -50.94 -11.49
CA LYS A 291 25.91 -49.62 -12.11
C LYS A 291 24.61 -48.93 -11.67
N VAL A 292 23.48 -49.66 -11.68
CA VAL A 292 22.19 -49.11 -11.24
C VAL A 292 22.20 -48.74 -9.76
N LEU A 293 22.88 -49.51 -8.92
CA LEU A 293 23.02 -49.18 -7.50
C LEU A 293 23.86 -47.91 -7.30
N GLU A 294 24.96 -47.75 -8.03
CA GLU A 294 25.77 -46.52 -7.99
C GLU A 294 24.98 -45.29 -8.46
N GLU A 295 24.21 -45.42 -9.56
CA GLU A 295 23.31 -44.37 -10.06
C GLU A 295 22.22 -44.02 -9.03
N LYS A 296 21.61 -45.03 -8.39
CA LYS A 296 20.62 -44.84 -7.31
C LYS A 296 21.24 -44.07 -6.14
N MET A 297 22.41 -44.48 -5.67
CA MET A 297 23.11 -43.81 -4.57
C MET A 297 23.43 -42.34 -4.91
N GLY A 298 23.87 -42.08 -6.15
CA GLY A 298 24.10 -40.71 -6.63
C GLY A 298 22.82 -39.87 -6.66
N ALA A 299 21.71 -40.43 -7.14
CA ALA A 299 20.41 -39.76 -7.16
C ALA A 299 19.88 -39.48 -5.74
N GLU A 300 20.07 -40.40 -4.79
CA GLU A 300 19.68 -40.21 -3.38
C GLU A 300 20.49 -39.09 -2.71
N GLN A 301 21.80 -39.03 -2.94
CA GLN A 301 22.65 -37.95 -2.43
C GLN A 301 22.23 -36.58 -3.01
N GLN A 302 21.93 -36.53 -4.31
CA GLN A 302 21.41 -35.33 -4.95
C GLN A 302 20.06 -34.91 -4.33
N LEU A 303 19.13 -35.84 -4.13
CA LEU A 303 17.84 -35.59 -3.47
C LEU A 303 18.04 -35.02 -2.05
N GLN A 304 18.94 -35.59 -1.26
CA GLN A 304 19.24 -35.08 0.08
C GLN A 304 19.86 -33.67 0.04
N SER A 305 20.67 -33.36 -0.98
CA SER A 305 21.24 -32.02 -1.16
C SER A 305 20.18 -30.99 -1.53
N THR A 306 19.23 -31.34 -2.41
CA THR A 306 18.16 -30.46 -2.83
C THR A 306 17.11 -30.26 -1.73
N GLN A 307 16.82 -31.30 -0.94
CA GLN A 307 15.96 -31.18 0.25
C GLN A 307 16.54 -30.21 1.27
N ARG A 308 17.85 -30.27 1.54
CA ARG A 308 18.51 -29.30 2.43
C ARG A 308 18.48 -27.87 1.87
N ALA A 309 18.73 -27.71 0.57
CA ALA A 309 18.64 -26.40 -0.08
C ALA A 309 17.21 -25.83 -0.06
N LEU A 310 16.19 -26.70 -0.23
CA LEU A 310 14.78 -26.33 -0.12
C LEU A 310 14.44 -25.86 1.30
N GLY A 311 14.82 -26.62 2.33
CA GLY A 311 14.57 -26.22 3.73
C GLY A 311 15.23 -24.88 4.09
N LEU A 312 16.44 -24.61 3.59
CA LEU A 312 17.10 -23.31 3.75
C LEU A 312 16.36 -22.19 3.01
N ALA A 313 15.82 -22.46 1.83
CA ALA A 313 15.03 -21.49 1.07
C ALA A 313 13.69 -21.18 1.75
N GLU A 314 13.02 -22.19 2.33
CA GLU A 314 11.80 -22.05 3.10
C GLU A 314 12.01 -21.19 4.35
N GLN A 315 13.06 -21.45 5.13
CA GLN A 315 13.44 -20.62 6.30
C GLN A 315 13.65 -19.16 5.91
N LYS A 316 14.40 -18.90 4.83
CA LYS A 316 14.58 -17.53 4.33
C LYS A 316 13.26 -16.88 3.93
N CYS A 317 12.34 -17.63 3.32
CA CYS A 317 11.02 -17.09 2.97
C CYS A 317 10.20 -16.71 4.22
N GLU A 318 10.31 -17.48 5.29
CA GLU A 318 9.69 -17.18 6.59
C GLU A 318 10.31 -15.93 7.24
N GLU A 319 11.63 -15.79 7.18
CA GLU A 319 12.35 -14.59 7.64
C GLU A 319 11.88 -13.34 6.90
N TRP A 320 11.85 -13.38 5.55
CA TRP A 320 11.38 -12.26 4.73
C TRP A 320 9.90 -11.93 5.00
N ARG A 321 9.06 -12.95 5.20
CA ARG A 321 7.65 -12.75 5.54
C ARG A 321 7.49 -12.04 6.89
N SER A 322 8.28 -12.44 7.88
CA SER A 322 8.27 -11.83 9.21
C SER A 322 8.72 -10.37 9.16
N GLN A 323 9.79 -10.07 8.41
CA GLN A 323 10.25 -8.69 8.19
C GLN A 323 9.21 -7.84 7.46
N TYR A 324 8.52 -8.42 6.47
CA TYR A 324 7.46 -7.72 5.76
C TYR A 324 6.28 -7.36 6.68
N GLU A 325 5.82 -8.30 7.52
CA GLU A 325 4.74 -8.02 8.46
C GLU A 325 5.16 -7.01 9.54
N ALA A 326 6.40 -7.08 10.05
CA ALA A 326 6.92 -6.07 10.97
C ALA A 326 6.94 -4.67 10.32
N LEU A 327 7.48 -4.55 9.11
CA LEU A 327 7.49 -3.28 8.38
C LEU A 327 6.07 -2.76 8.13
N LYS A 328 5.12 -3.65 7.81
CA LYS A 328 3.72 -3.30 7.60
C LYS A 328 3.05 -2.80 8.89
N GLU A 329 3.41 -3.35 10.05
CA GLU A 329 3.00 -2.82 11.35
C GLU A 329 3.61 -1.44 11.62
N ASP A 330 4.90 -1.23 11.32
CA ASP A 330 5.55 0.08 11.40
C ASP A 330 4.85 1.12 10.51
N TRP A 331 4.47 0.75 9.29
CA TRP A 331 3.69 1.63 8.41
C TRP A 331 2.31 1.97 8.99
N ARG A 332 1.64 1.00 9.64
CA ARG A 332 0.34 1.26 10.30
C ARG A 332 0.50 2.19 11.50
N THR A 333 1.55 2.02 12.31
CA THR A 333 1.80 2.87 13.49
C THR A 333 2.17 4.28 13.07
N LEU A 334 3.05 4.44 12.07
CA LEU A 334 3.39 5.75 11.50
C LEU A 334 2.15 6.43 10.91
N GLY A 335 1.31 5.69 10.20
CA GLY A 335 0.03 6.21 9.69
C GLY A 335 -0.94 6.63 10.80
N ALA A 336 -0.91 5.97 11.96
CA ALA A 336 -1.70 6.38 13.13
C ALA A 336 -1.13 7.65 13.78
N GLN A 337 0.19 7.75 13.91
CA GLN A 337 0.87 8.95 14.40
C GLN A 337 0.60 10.16 13.51
N HIS A 338 0.61 9.98 12.19
CA HIS A 338 0.28 11.06 11.26
C HIS A 338 -1.15 11.57 11.47
N ARG A 339 -2.13 10.65 11.56
CA ARG A 339 -3.54 10.99 11.83
C ARG A 339 -3.72 11.73 13.16
N GLU A 340 -2.96 11.34 14.19
CA GLU A 340 -2.97 12.03 15.48
C GLU A 340 -2.42 13.46 15.36
N LEU A 341 -1.27 13.63 14.71
CA LEU A 341 -0.69 14.95 14.47
C LEU A 341 -1.61 15.84 13.62
N GLU A 342 -2.28 15.28 12.60
CA GLU A 342 -3.30 15.98 11.82
C GLU A 342 -4.48 16.45 12.70
N SER A 343 -4.94 15.61 13.62
CA SER A 343 -5.99 15.97 14.58
C SER A 343 -5.54 17.11 15.50
N GLN A 344 -4.31 17.05 16.02
CA GLN A 344 -3.74 18.09 16.85
C GLN A 344 -3.59 19.41 16.09
N LEU A 345 -3.11 19.38 14.84
CA LEU A 345 -3.04 20.55 13.98
C LEU A 345 -4.42 21.15 13.71
N HIS A 346 -5.43 20.31 13.48
CA HIS A 346 -6.80 20.76 13.31
C HIS A 346 -7.32 21.45 14.58
N GLY A 347 -7.06 20.87 15.76
CA GLY A 347 -7.42 21.47 17.05
C GLY A 347 -6.74 22.81 17.31
N LEU A 348 -5.45 22.94 16.98
CA LEU A 348 -4.72 24.21 17.07
C LEU A 348 -5.28 25.24 16.09
N ARG A 349 -5.62 24.83 14.87
CA ARG A 349 -6.23 25.70 13.87
C ARG A 349 -7.57 26.25 14.33
N SER A 350 -8.42 25.41 14.92
CA SER A 350 -9.70 25.86 15.50
C SER A 350 -9.50 26.84 16.66
N LYS A 351 -8.51 26.59 17.54
CA LYS A 351 -8.17 27.52 18.63
C LYS A 351 -7.68 28.87 18.11
N LEU A 352 -6.83 28.87 17.07
CA LEU A 352 -6.35 30.07 16.41
C LEU A 352 -7.50 30.87 15.79
N GLN A 353 -8.37 30.20 15.03
CA GLN A 353 -9.56 30.83 14.46
C GLN A 353 -10.49 31.42 15.54
N GLY A 354 -10.60 30.75 16.70
CA GLY A 354 -11.32 31.27 17.85
C GLY A 354 -10.62 32.43 18.58
N ALA A 355 -9.31 32.60 18.45
CA ALA A 355 -8.59 33.78 18.91
C ALA A 355 -8.79 34.94 17.91
N ASP A 356 -8.61 34.68 16.62
CA ASP A 356 -8.81 35.68 15.55
C ASP A 356 -10.21 36.29 15.59
N SER A 357 -11.25 35.49 15.85
CA SER A 357 -12.62 35.99 15.96
C SER A 357 -12.84 36.89 17.17
N ARG A 358 -12.20 36.58 18.32
CA ARG A 358 -12.24 37.42 19.52
C ARG A 358 -11.45 38.71 19.32
N ASP A 359 -10.29 38.65 18.67
CA ASP A 359 -9.50 39.82 18.34
C ASP A 359 -10.25 40.73 17.36
N ALA A 360 -10.94 40.16 16.36
CA ALA A 360 -11.80 40.92 15.47
C ALA A 360 -12.94 41.63 16.23
N GLN A 361 -13.60 40.95 17.18
CA GLN A 361 -14.63 41.54 18.05
C GLN A 361 -14.07 42.67 18.92
N MET A 362 -12.91 42.45 19.54
CA MET A 362 -12.24 43.46 20.37
C MET A 362 -11.87 44.70 19.55
N ASN A 363 -11.29 44.50 18.37
CA ASN A 363 -10.96 45.58 17.45
C ASN A 363 -12.20 46.34 16.98
N GLN A 364 -13.32 45.66 16.76
CA GLN A 364 -14.58 46.32 16.43
C GLN A 364 -15.09 47.18 17.60
N ALA A 365 -15.01 46.68 18.83
CA ALA A 365 -15.38 47.45 20.03
C ALA A 365 -14.48 48.68 20.22
N LEU A 366 -13.17 48.53 20.01
CA LEU A 366 -12.22 49.65 20.06
C LEU A 366 -12.58 50.74 19.05
N ARG A 367 -12.89 50.37 17.79
CA ARG A 367 -13.32 51.35 16.78
C ARG A 367 -14.61 52.08 17.17
N LEU A 368 -15.56 51.38 17.80
CA LEU A 368 -16.79 52.02 18.28
C LEU A 368 -16.50 53.03 19.39
N LEU A 369 -15.69 52.66 20.39
CA LEU A 369 -15.27 53.59 21.44
C LEU A 369 -14.47 54.78 20.88
N GLU A 370 -13.58 54.56 19.92
CA GLU A 370 -12.84 55.63 19.25
C GLU A 370 -13.77 56.61 18.52
N ASN A 371 -14.78 56.11 17.83
CA ASN A 371 -15.79 56.94 17.17
C ASN A 371 -16.60 57.74 18.20
N GLU A 372 -17.07 57.10 19.28
CA GLU A 372 -17.79 57.79 20.36
C GLU A 372 -16.91 58.88 21.02
N HIS A 373 -15.63 58.58 21.22
CA HIS A 373 -14.68 59.55 21.76
C HIS A 373 -14.51 60.75 20.82
N GLN A 374 -14.36 60.53 19.52
CA GLN A 374 -14.29 61.59 18.51
C GLN A 374 -15.58 62.42 18.47
N GLU A 375 -16.75 61.79 18.56
CA GLU A 375 -18.04 62.48 18.60
C GLU A 375 -18.18 63.36 19.86
N LEU A 376 -17.77 62.84 21.02
CA LEU A 376 -17.78 63.60 22.26
C LEU A 376 -16.79 64.76 22.20
N GLN A 377 -15.61 64.56 21.61
CA GLN A 377 -14.62 65.61 21.44
C GLN A 377 -15.12 66.72 20.52
N ALA A 378 -15.74 66.37 19.39
CA ALA A 378 -16.38 67.35 18.51
C ALA A 378 -17.49 68.15 19.24
N LYS A 379 -18.30 67.50 20.09
CA LYS A 379 -19.31 68.20 20.92
C LYS A 379 -18.67 69.16 21.92
N ILE A 380 -17.56 68.78 22.55
CA ILE A 380 -16.82 69.66 23.47
C ILE A 380 -16.30 70.88 22.71
N GLU A 381 -15.71 70.69 21.53
CA GLU A 381 -15.20 71.79 20.69
C GLU A 381 -16.33 72.76 20.27
N CYS A 382 -17.51 72.24 19.87
CA CYS A 382 -18.67 73.08 19.57
C CYS A 382 -19.13 73.89 20.79
N LEU A 383 -19.27 73.24 21.96
CA LEU A 383 -19.69 73.91 23.19
C LEU A 383 -18.68 74.96 23.67
N GLN A 384 -17.38 74.70 23.50
CA GLN A 384 -16.34 75.70 23.78
C GLN A 384 -16.47 76.90 22.85
N GLY A 385 -16.68 76.67 21.55
CA GLY A 385 -16.94 77.74 20.59
C GLY A 385 -18.17 78.58 20.97
N ASP A 386 -19.27 77.95 21.36
CA ASP A 386 -20.46 78.64 21.86
C ASP A 386 -20.16 79.46 23.12
N GLN A 387 -19.41 78.89 24.07
CA GLN A 387 -19.03 79.58 25.30
C GLN A 387 -18.14 80.81 25.03
N ASP A 388 -17.21 80.72 24.10
CA ASP A 388 -16.37 81.85 23.67
C ASP A 388 -17.19 82.95 22.99
N LEU A 389 -18.21 82.58 22.20
CA LEU A 389 -19.18 83.51 21.64
C LEU A 389 -19.98 84.21 22.75
N TYR A 390 -20.57 83.47 23.69
CA TYR A 390 -21.29 84.04 24.83
C TYR A 390 -20.40 84.96 25.69
N ASN A 391 -19.14 84.59 25.91
CA ASN A 391 -18.18 85.41 26.64
C ASN A 391 -17.87 86.72 25.89
N SER A 392 -17.75 86.67 24.57
CA SER A 392 -17.54 87.85 23.71
C SER A 392 -18.75 88.78 23.77
N ASP A 393 -19.96 88.23 23.60
CA ASP A 393 -21.22 88.98 23.70
C ASP A 393 -21.39 89.62 25.09
N SER A 394 -21.11 88.87 26.16
CA SER A 394 -21.17 89.39 27.52
C SER A 394 -20.17 90.53 27.75
N ARG A 395 -18.97 90.45 27.15
CA ARG A 395 -17.95 91.50 27.25
C ARG A 395 -18.38 92.74 26.46
N ASP A 396 -18.94 92.56 25.26
CA ASP A 396 -19.48 93.65 24.44
C ASP A 396 -20.64 94.38 25.14
N LEU A 397 -21.56 93.63 25.74
CA LEU A 397 -22.65 94.19 26.55
C LEU A 397 -22.12 94.93 27.79
N GLN A 398 -21.10 94.40 28.45
CA GLN A 398 -20.47 95.07 29.59
C GLN A 398 -19.81 96.39 29.17
N ASP A 399 -19.17 96.43 28.00
CA ASP A 399 -18.58 97.65 27.47
C ASP A 399 -19.64 98.64 26.99
N GLN A 400 -20.76 98.18 26.41
CA GLN A 400 -21.91 99.04 26.13
C GLN A 400 -22.50 99.65 27.42
N LEU A 401 -22.64 98.84 28.47
CA LEU A 401 -23.11 99.32 29.77
C LEU A 401 -22.17 100.40 30.32
N LYS A 402 -20.85 100.17 30.34
CA LYS A 402 -19.88 101.18 30.78
C LYS A 402 -19.98 102.48 29.98
N ARG A 403 -20.10 102.41 28.64
CA ARG A 403 -20.31 103.61 27.80
C ARG A 403 -21.59 104.34 28.21
N SER A 404 -22.69 103.62 28.42
CA SER A 404 -23.96 104.23 28.86
C SER A 404 -23.85 104.83 30.27
N GLU A 405 -23.07 104.23 31.17
CA GLU A 405 -22.77 104.76 32.50
C GLU A 405 -21.90 106.01 32.43
N GLU A 406 -20.87 106.03 31.58
CA GLU A 406 -20.04 107.19 31.29
C GLU A 406 -20.86 108.33 30.69
N GLU A 407 -21.74 108.04 29.72
CA GLU A 407 -22.69 108.99 29.16
C GLU A 407 -23.65 109.52 30.24
N LYS A 408 -24.18 108.65 31.10
CA LYS A 408 -25.02 109.04 32.24
C LYS A 408 -24.24 109.94 33.20
N LEU A 409 -22.99 109.63 33.52
CA LEU A 409 -22.13 110.47 34.37
C LEU A 409 -21.85 111.83 33.71
N ALA A 410 -21.62 111.85 32.40
CA ALA A 410 -21.47 113.09 31.62
C ALA A 410 -22.76 113.92 31.62
N LEU A 411 -23.92 113.28 31.50
CA LEU A 411 -25.22 113.95 31.62
C LEU A 411 -25.46 114.44 33.06
N VAL A 412 -25.13 113.66 34.08
CA VAL A 412 -25.23 114.08 35.49
C VAL A 412 -24.34 115.28 35.76
N THR A 413 -23.09 115.27 35.29
CA THR A 413 -22.19 116.43 35.44
C THR A 413 -22.72 117.65 34.67
N ARG A 414 -23.33 117.47 33.49
CA ARG A 414 -24.02 118.55 32.77
C ARG A 414 -25.26 119.06 33.52
N VAL A 415 -26.05 118.17 34.13
CA VAL A 415 -27.17 118.55 34.99
C VAL A 415 -26.67 119.29 36.22
N GLN A 416 -25.58 118.86 36.84
CA GLN A 416 -24.94 119.58 37.95
C GLN A 416 -24.42 120.96 37.51
N GLN A 417 -23.84 121.08 36.31
CA GLN A 417 -23.46 122.37 35.74
C GLN A 417 -24.67 123.27 35.52
N LEU A 418 -25.76 122.75 34.94
CA LEU A 418 -27.02 123.48 34.78
C LEU A 418 -27.64 123.84 36.13
N GLN A 419 -27.60 122.95 37.12
CA GLN A 419 -28.01 123.25 38.49
C GLN A 419 -27.15 124.34 39.10
N SER A 420 -25.83 124.36 38.88
CA SER A 420 -24.97 125.45 39.34
C SER A 420 -25.27 126.77 38.64
N LEU A 421 -25.60 126.75 37.35
CA LEU A 421 -26.05 127.93 36.60
C LEU A 421 -27.43 128.42 37.07
N LEU A 422 -28.33 127.48 37.38
CA LEU A 422 -29.65 127.77 37.94
C LEU A 422 -29.54 128.20 39.40
N GLN A 423 -28.53 127.73 40.14
CA GLN A 423 -28.17 128.18 41.48
C GLN A 423 -27.53 129.57 41.43
N ASN A 424 -26.75 129.88 40.39
CA ASN A 424 -26.22 131.21 40.13
C ASN A 424 -27.32 132.18 39.67
N GLN A 425 -28.27 131.75 38.84
CA GLN A 425 -29.47 132.53 38.47
C GLN A 425 -30.43 132.69 39.64
N SER A 426 -30.62 131.66 40.46
CA SER A 426 -31.37 131.81 41.71
C SER A 426 -30.60 132.63 42.72
N SER A 427 -29.27 132.67 42.73
CA SER A 427 -28.50 133.65 43.53
C SER A 427 -28.63 135.08 42.99
N GLN A 428 -28.82 135.26 41.68
CA GLN A 428 -29.22 136.55 41.07
C GLN A 428 -30.68 136.91 41.39
N LEU A 429 -31.57 135.93 41.55
CA LEU A 429 -32.97 136.13 41.98
C LEU A 429 -33.14 136.13 43.51
N HIS A 430 -32.10 135.79 44.28
CA HIS A 430 -32.08 135.70 45.75
C HIS A 430 -31.36 136.90 46.40
N GLU A 431 -30.79 137.82 45.60
CA GLU A 431 -30.54 139.21 46.06
C GLU A 431 -31.85 140.01 46.22
N GLN A 432 -32.97 139.51 45.70
CA GLN A 432 -34.31 139.81 46.22
C GLN A 432 -34.77 138.60 47.03
N GLU A 433 -35.13 138.81 48.30
CA GLU A 433 -35.79 137.81 49.16
C GLU A 433 -34.89 136.80 49.90
N LYS A 434 -34.15 137.34 50.89
CA LYS A 434 -33.82 136.63 52.14
C LYS A 434 -35.05 136.59 53.05
N LEU A 435 -35.43 135.41 53.54
CA LEU A 435 -35.56 135.10 54.98
C LEU A 435 -36.12 133.69 55.26
N LEU A 436 -35.47 133.05 56.23
CA LEU A 436 -35.97 132.05 57.21
C LEU A 436 -36.04 130.55 56.88
N GLN A 437 -35.20 129.83 57.65
CA GLN A 437 -35.41 128.54 58.35
C GLN A 437 -35.44 127.24 57.53
N LYS A 438 -35.10 126.06 58.06
CA LYS A 438 -34.21 125.56 59.14
C LYS A 438 -34.45 124.03 59.16
N ASP A 439 -33.44 123.28 59.62
CA ASP A 439 -33.53 121.93 60.22
C ASP A 439 -33.70 120.70 59.26
N GLN A 440 -32.68 119.81 59.22
CA GLN A 440 -32.58 118.49 59.89
C GLN A 440 -33.26 117.36 59.07
N ALA A 441 -32.82 116.11 58.93
CA ALA A 441 -31.71 115.24 59.38
C ALA A 441 -31.73 114.06 58.35
N LEU A 442 -30.61 113.46 57.91
CA LEU A 442 -30.03 112.17 58.41
C LEU A 442 -31.09 111.07 58.73
N PRO A 443 -30.87 109.73 58.56
CA PRO A 443 -29.59 109.04 58.27
C PRO A 443 -29.65 107.63 57.55
N VAL A 444 -28.48 107.01 57.30
CA VAL A 444 -28.12 105.58 57.65
C VAL A 444 -28.86 104.42 56.95
N TRP A 445 -28.28 103.27 56.54
CA TRP A 445 -26.93 102.69 56.59
C TRP A 445 -26.88 101.50 55.60
N THR A 446 -25.66 101.19 55.18
CA THR A 446 -25.12 99.93 54.63
C THR A 446 -24.96 98.87 55.78
N PRO A 447 -24.11 97.82 55.73
CA PRO A 447 -24.00 96.61 54.86
C PRO A 447 -23.74 95.27 55.64
N LYS A 448 -23.60 94.15 54.89
CA LYS A 448 -22.71 92.96 55.13
C LYS A 448 -23.08 91.94 56.25
N PRO A 449 -22.49 90.71 56.35
CA PRO A 449 -21.63 89.91 55.43
C PRO A 449 -21.93 88.35 55.38
N SER A 450 -21.08 87.64 54.62
CA SER A 450 -20.80 86.19 54.33
C SER A 450 -20.77 85.18 55.52
N PRO A 451 -20.24 83.91 55.45
CA PRO A 451 -19.81 82.99 54.36
C PRO A 451 -20.17 81.46 54.54
N GLU A 452 -20.10 80.70 53.43
CA GLU A 452 -19.31 79.45 53.17
C GLU A 452 -19.27 78.19 54.09
N VAL A 453 -19.20 77.03 53.40
CA VAL A 453 -18.52 75.74 53.68
C VAL A 453 -19.41 74.48 53.89
N GLU A 454 -19.23 73.57 52.92
CA GLU A 454 -19.56 72.13 52.80
C GLU A 454 -19.26 71.24 54.02
N PRO A 455 -19.79 70.00 54.03
CA PRO A 455 -18.87 68.88 54.22
C PRO A 455 -19.07 67.69 53.27
N GLU A 456 -17.92 67.09 53.01
CA GLU A 456 -17.61 65.93 52.17
C GLU A 456 -18.32 64.63 52.53
N SER A 457 -18.35 63.79 51.50
CA SER A 457 -19.02 62.51 51.40
C SER A 457 -18.08 61.32 51.67
N THR A 458 -18.65 60.30 52.32
CA THR A 458 -18.46 58.86 52.10
C THR A 458 -17.12 58.32 51.58
N GLY A 459 -16.36 57.69 52.47
CA GLY A 459 -15.30 56.73 52.14
C GLY A 459 -15.53 55.38 52.82
N LYS A 460 -16.35 54.50 52.22
CA LYS A 460 -16.50 53.07 52.60
C LYS A 460 -16.96 52.23 51.40
N ASP A 461 -16.16 52.14 50.33
CA ASP A 461 -16.51 51.24 49.20
C ASP A 461 -15.33 50.53 48.53
N LYS A 462 -14.09 50.86 48.89
CA LYS A 462 -12.89 50.25 48.27
C LYS A 462 -12.38 49.00 49.00
N ASP A 463 -12.85 48.75 50.22
CA ASP A 463 -12.37 47.66 51.09
C ASP A 463 -13.14 46.34 50.86
N TRP A 464 -14.32 46.40 50.25
CA TRP A 464 -15.10 45.21 49.86
C TRP A 464 -14.61 44.60 48.54
N ASP A 465 -14.28 45.44 47.56
CA ASP A 465 -13.80 44.98 46.24
C ASP A 465 -12.42 44.29 46.32
N LEU A 466 -11.54 44.78 47.19
CA LEU A 466 -10.23 44.15 47.46
C LEU A 466 -10.37 42.77 48.13
N ARG A 467 -11.35 42.60 49.03
CA ARG A 467 -11.62 41.31 49.69
C ARG A 467 -12.18 40.29 48.71
N ASP A 468 -13.09 40.71 47.83
CA ASP A 468 -13.65 39.82 46.80
C ASP A 468 -12.58 39.36 45.79
N GLN A 469 -11.71 40.28 45.34
CA GLN A 469 -10.58 39.93 44.48
C GLN A 469 -9.59 38.97 45.14
N LEU A 470 -9.27 39.16 46.43
CA LEU A 470 -8.39 38.26 47.16
C LEU A 470 -9.02 36.86 47.29
N GLN A 471 -10.32 36.78 47.55
CA GLN A 471 -11.05 35.51 47.66
C GLN A 471 -11.11 34.78 46.33
N LYS A 472 -11.32 35.49 45.22
CA LYS A 472 -11.27 34.94 43.85
C LYS A 472 -9.89 34.40 43.48
N LYS A 473 -8.82 35.12 43.82
CA LYS A 473 -7.44 34.66 43.61
C LYS A 473 -7.11 33.43 44.47
N THR A 474 -7.62 33.38 45.69
CA THR A 474 -7.43 32.22 46.59
C THR A 474 -8.10 30.95 46.04
N LEU A 475 -9.30 31.08 45.46
CA LEU A 475 -9.98 29.96 44.79
C LEU A 475 -9.24 29.50 43.53
N GLN A 476 -8.69 30.43 42.74
CA GLN A 476 -7.87 30.08 41.57
C GLN A 476 -6.58 29.34 41.95
N LEU A 477 -5.91 29.76 43.02
CA LEU A 477 -4.72 29.07 43.52
C LEU A 477 -5.05 27.66 43.99
N ARG A 478 -6.17 27.48 44.72
CA ARG A 478 -6.62 26.14 45.14
C ARG A 478 -7.00 25.23 43.97
N ALA A 479 -7.61 25.78 42.92
CA ALA A 479 -7.90 25.01 41.70
C ALA A 479 -6.62 24.58 40.98
N LYS A 480 -5.63 25.48 40.88
CA LYS A 480 -4.31 25.16 40.30
C LYS A 480 -3.52 24.17 41.14
N GLU A 481 -3.64 24.24 42.46
CA GLU A 481 -3.06 23.25 43.38
C GLU A 481 -3.64 21.85 43.12
N GLN A 482 -4.96 21.75 42.91
CA GLN A 482 -5.60 20.48 42.54
C GLN A 482 -5.13 19.95 41.18
N GLU A 483 -5.06 20.79 40.15
CA GLU A 483 -4.49 20.42 38.85
C GLU A 483 -3.04 19.91 39.01
N CYS A 484 -2.22 20.57 39.84
CA CYS A 484 -0.86 20.11 40.12
C CYS A 484 -0.86 18.74 40.80
N THR A 485 -1.75 18.48 41.75
CA THR A 485 -1.83 17.16 42.40
C THR A 485 -2.27 16.05 41.45
N GLU A 486 -3.19 16.35 40.52
CA GLU A 486 -3.64 15.41 39.50
C GLU A 486 -2.51 15.07 38.52
N LEU A 487 -1.80 16.08 38.01
CA LEU A 487 -0.64 15.89 37.16
C LEU A 487 0.49 15.11 37.85
N HIS A 488 0.72 15.33 39.16
CA HIS A 488 1.69 14.53 39.90
C HIS A 488 1.26 13.06 39.97
N SER A 489 -0.04 12.78 40.17
CA SER A 489 -0.54 11.41 40.18
C SER A 489 -0.45 10.72 38.81
N GLU A 490 -0.67 11.45 37.72
CA GLU A 490 -0.46 10.93 36.36
C GLU A 490 1.00 10.61 36.10
N LEU A 491 1.92 11.47 36.56
CA LEU A 491 3.35 11.27 36.41
C LEU A 491 3.85 10.06 37.22
N ASP A 492 3.32 9.84 38.42
CA ASP A 492 3.61 8.65 39.22
C ASP A 492 3.04 7.37 38.60
N ASN A 493 1.86 7.43 37.99
CA ASN A 493 1.29 6.31 37.22
C ASN A 493 2.17 5.95 36.01
N LEU A 494 2.57 6.94 35.21
CA LEU A 494 3.49 6.77 34.07
C LEU A 494 4.85 6.21 34.51
N ARG A 495 5.36 6.67 35.66
CA ARG A 495 6.59 6.14 36.26
C ARG A 495 6.43 4.66 36.64
N GLY A 496 5.28 4.28 37.17
CA GLY A 496 4.95 2.87 37.46
C GLY A 496 4.93 2.00 36.20
N GLU A 497 4.31 2.50 35.12
CA GLU A 497 4.29 1.82 33.82
C GLU A 497 5.69 1.66 33.23
N TYR A 498 6.51 2.71 33.29
CA TYR A 498 7.91 2.67 32.85
C TYR A 498 8.71 1.61 33.61
N LEU A 499 8.60 1.57 34.94
CA LEU A 499 9.25 0.56 35.77
C LEU A 499 8.75 -0.86 35.44
N SER A 500 7.46 -1.04 35.18
CA SER A 500 6.89 -2.33 34.76
C SER A 500 7.47 -2.80 33.42
N CYS A 501 7.59 -1.88 32.45
CA CYS A 501 8.23 -2.15 31.16
C CYS A 501 9.71 -2.55 31.32
N LEU A 502 10.46 -1.85 32.18
CA LEU A 502 11.85 -2.21 32.49
C LEU A 502 11.98 -3.60 33.10
N HIS A 503 11.12 -3.96 34.07
CA HIS A 503 11.15 -5.30 34.67
C HIS A 503 10.83 -6.40 33.64
N LYS A 504 9.88 -6.16 32.74
CA LYS A 504 9.57 -7.09 31.65
C LYS A 504 10.76 -7.27 30.70
N LEU A 505 11.42 -6.19 30.32
CA LEU A 505 12.64 -6.26 29.50
C LEU A 505 13.77 -7.02 30.19
N GLN A 506 13.97 -6.78 31.49
CA GLN A 506 14.98 -7.48 32.28
C GLN A 506 14.68 -8.98 32.36
N ARG A 507 13.41 -9.35 32.57
CA ARG A 507 12.96 -10.74 32.54
C ARG A 507 13.17 -11.40 31.18
N CYS A 508 12.80 -10.72 30.08
CA CYS A 508 13.06 -11.24 28.73
C CYS A 508 14.57 -11.45 28.48
N ARG A 509 15.41 -10.54 28.98
CA ARG A 509 16.87 -10.65 28.89
C ARG A 509 17.40 -11.83 29.70
N GLU A 510 16.87 -12.06 30.89
CA GLU A 510 17.21 -13.23 31.71
C GLU A 510 16.76 -14.52 31.02
N GLU A 511 15.53 -14.61 30.52
CA GLU A 511 15.03 -15.76 29.77
C GLU A 511 15.88 -16.04 28.52
N LEU A 512 16.31 -15.00 27.80
CA LEU A 512 17.24 -15.13 26.67
C LEU A 512 18.61 -15.66 27.14
N ASN A 513 19.16 -15.14 28.24
CA ASN A 513 20.43 -15.61 28.79
C ASN A 513 20.35 -17.07 29.26
N HIS A 514 19.23 -17.51 29.84
CA HIS A 514 19.00 -18.90 30.20
C HIS A 514 18.87 -19.79 28.95
N SER A 515 18.23 -19.31 27.88
CA SER A 515 18.15 -20.03 26.61
C SER A 515 19.50 -20.16 25.88
N LEU A 516 20.40 -19.20 26.09
CA LEU A 516 21.75 -19.19 25.51
C LEU A 516 22.74 -20.05 26.30
N GLN A 517 22.46 -20.34 27.58
CA GLN A 517 23.19 -21.35 28.34
C GLN A 517 22.77 -22.75 27.87
N LEU A 518 23.45 -23.28 26.85
CA LEU A 518 23.38 -24.70 26.51
C LEU A 518 23.60 -25.55 27.78
N PRO A 519 22.88 -26.68 27.95
CA PRO A 519 23.08 -27.56 29.09
C PRO A 519 24.54 -28.02 29.15
N PRO A 520 25.11 -28.29 30.35
CA PRO A 520 26.49 -28.72 30.48
C PRO A 520 26.72 -29.91 29.56
N ARG A 521 27.64 -29.72 28.60
CA ARG A 521 28.09 -30.70 27.62
C ARG A 521 28.25 -32.05 28.34
N ARG A 522 27.29 -32.96 28.14
CA ARG A 522 27.43 -34.36 28.60
C ARG A 522 28.77 -34.86 28.08
N ARG A 523 29.58 -35.43 28.98
CA ARG A 523 30.90 -36.00 28.73
C ARG A 523 30.87 -36.99 27.56
N CYS A 524 31.00 -36.49 26.33
CA CYS A 524 31.21 -37.29 25.12
C CYS A 524 32.64 -37.07 24.62
N GLY A 525 33.61 -37.16 25.54
CA GLY A 525 35.03 -36.85 25.28
C GLY A 525 35.99 -38.02 25.48
N ARG A 526 35.49 -39.23 25.75
CA ARG A 526 36.36 -40.38 26.06
C ARG A 526 36.59 -41.34 24.89
N TRP A 527 35.70 -41.34 23.90
CA TRP A 527 35.77 -42.25 22.75
C TRP A 527 36.49 -41.67 21.53
N LEU A 528 36.47 -40.35 21.35
CA LEU A 528 37.21 -39.66 20.28
C LEU A 528 38.73 -39.93 20.31
N PRO A 529 39.43 -39.80 21.46
CA PRO A 529 40.86 -40.14 21.49
C PRO A 529 41.13 -41.62 21.26
N MET A 530 40.27 -42.53 21.75
CA MET A 530 40.37 -43.98 21.45
C MET A 530 40.23 -44.26 19.96
N LEU A 531 39.27 -43.62 19.28
CA LEU A 531 39.06 -43.76 17.84
C LEU A 531 40.27 -43.28 17.04
N MET A 532 40.88 -42.16 17.44
CA MET A 532 42.08 -41.63 16.78
C MET A 532 43.29 -42.56 16.95
N VAL A 533 43.44 -43.21 18.11
CA VAL A 533 44.52 -44.20 18.33
C VAL A 533 44.32 -45.44 17.46
N VAL A 534 43.09 -45.94 17.33
CA VAL A 534 42.77 -47.09 16.47
C VAL A 534 43.04 -46.78 15.00
N ILE A 535 42.65 -45.59 14.52
CA ILE A 535 42.91 -45.14 13.15
C ILE A 535 44.42 -45.01 12.91
N ALA A 536 45.17 -44.42 13.85
CA ALA A 536 46.61 -44.28 13.74
C ALA A 536 47.32 -45.64 13.69
N ALA A 537 46.89 -46.61 14.52
CA ALA A 537 47.44 -47.97 14.50
C ALA A 537 47.14 -48.69 13.18
N ALA A 538 45.92 -48.55 12.65
CA ALA A 538 45.56 -49.14 11.36
C ALA A 538 46.39 -48.57 10.20
N LEU A 539 46.65 -47.26 10.21
CA LEU A 539 47.51 -46.60 9.22
C LEU A 539 48.98 -47.04 9.35
N ALA A 540 49.49 -47.20 10.57
CA ALA A 540 50.85 -47.68 10.80
C ALA A 540 51.03 -49.12 10.29
N VAL A 541 50.04 -50.00 10.54
CA VAL A 541 50.05 -51.37 10.00
C VAL A 541 49.98 -51.36 8.48
N PHE A 542 49.12 -50.50 7.89
CA PHE A 542 49.00 -50.39 6.44
C PHE A 542 50.31 -49.91 5.78
N LEU A 543 51.01 -48.95 6.40
CA LEU A 543 52.29 -48.45 5.90
C LEU A 543 53.41 -49.49 6.06
N ALA A 544 53.49 -50.17 7.20
CA ALA A 544 54.47 -51.24 7.42
C ALA A 544 54.28 -52.41 6.43
N ASN A 545 53.03 -52.76 6.11
CA ASN A 545 52.72 -53.84 5.16
C ASN A 545 52.99 -53.42 3.70
N LYS A 546 52.96 -52.11 3.41
CA LYS A 546 53.31 -51.55 2.11
C LYS A 546 54.84 -51.56 1.90
N ASP A 547 55.61 -51.31 2.95
CA ASP A 547 57.07 -51.34 2.89
C ASP A 547 57.62 -52.78 2.77
N SER A 548 56.92 -53.78 3.32
CA SER A 548 57.25 -55.20 3.10
C SER A 548 56.91 -55.74 1.70
N LEU A 549 56.22 -54.96 0.87
CA LEU A 549 55.87 -55.31 -0.52
C LEU A 549 56.84 -54.69 -1.54
N MET A 550 57.81 -53.89 -1.09
CA MET A 550 58.78 -53.16 -1.92
C MET A 550 60.23 -53.61 -1.71
N ILE A 551 60.43 -54.80 -1.13
CA ILE A 551 61.69 -55.55 -1.07
C ILE A 551 61.40 -56.93 -1.66
#